data_AF-A0A6P0XQ98-F1
#
_entry.id   AF-A0A6P0XQ98-F1
#
_cell.length_a   1.000
_cell.length_b   1.000
_cell.length_c   1.000
_cell.angle_alpha   90.00
_cell.angle_beta   90.00
_cell.angle_gamma   90.00
#
_symmetry.space_group_name_H-M   'P 1'
#
loop_
_entity.id
_entity.type
_entity.pdbx_description
1 polymer ?
#
loop_
_entity_poly.entity_id
_entity_poly.type
_entity_poly.pdbx_seq_one_letter_code
_entity_poly.pdbx_strand_id
1 'polypeptide(L)'
;SLYKQKSLEGARDIEGGENIPFVVTWNVSILPADITRCRMQFDGNQELSYDTTMATYEFVDSLIDVLLIYHRTHNVDFSKNFYGKLLRYE
;
A
#
# COMPACT_ATOMS: atom_id res chain seq x y z
N SER A 1 -8.09 -13.47 4.15
CA SER A 1 -7.32 -12.37 4.77
C SER A 1 -6.74 -11.51 3.66
N LEU A 2 -6.74 -10.18 3.83
CA LEU A 2 -6.33 -9.19 2.83
C LEU A 2 -4.97 -9.52 2.18
N TYR A 3 -3.97 -9.86 2.98
CA TYR A 3 -2.64 -10.25 2.51
C TYR A 3 -2.64 -11.38 1.45
N LYS A 4 -3.57 -12.34 1.52
CA LYS A 4 -3.64 -13.45 0.55
C LYS A 4 -4.23 -13.04 -0.80
N GLN A 5 -4.82 -11.84 -0.91
CA GLN A 5 -5.44 -11.36 -2.15
C GLN A 5 -4.41 -10.87 -3.17
N LYS A 6 -3.16 -10.60 -2.76
CA LYS A 6 -2.03 -10.16 -3.60
C LYS A 6 -2.21 -8.79 -4.27
N SER A 7 -3.40 -8.22 -4.22
CA SER A 7 -3.70 -6.88 -4.70
C SER A 7 -4.73 -6.19 -3.83
N LEU A 8 -4.69 -4.86 -3.87
CA LEU A 8 -5.65 -3.97 -3.24
C LEU A 8 -5.79 -2.72 -4.11
N GLU A 9 -7.03 -2.29 -4.32
CA GLU A 9 -7.35 -1.04 -4.99
C GLU A 9 -7.82 -0.03 -3.95
N GLY A 10 -7.44 1.23 -4.13
CA GLY A 10 -7.76 2.31 -3.20
C GLY A 10 -7.58 3.66 -3.84
N ALA A 11 -7.68 4.71 -3.04
CA ALA A 11 -7.48 6.07 -3.52
C ALA A 11 -6.79 6.93 -2.46
N ARG A 12 -5.71 7.60 -2.88
CA ARG A 12 -4.98 8.54 -2.03
C ARG A 12 -5.74 9.84 -1.95
N ASP A 13 -6.13 10.22 -0.75
CA ASP A 13 -6.70 11.55 -0.48
C ASP A 13 -5.64 12.64 -0.63
N ILE A 14 -5.97 13.69 -1.38
CA ILE A 14 -5.11 14.84 -1.67
C ILE A 14 -5.78 16.09 -1.13
N GLU A 15 -5.11 16.79 -0.22
CA GLU A 15 -5.64 18.01 0.39
C GLU A 15 -5.98 19.06 -0.69
N GLY A 16 -7.26 19.41 -0.80
CA GLY A 16 -7.76 20.39 -1.75
C GLY A 16 -7.83 19.93 -3.20
N GLY A 17 -7.69 18.62 -3.47
CA GLY A 17 -7.72 18.04 -4.81
C GLY A 17 -8.66 16.84 -4.92
N GLU A 18 -8.64 16.18 -6.09
CA GLU A 18 -9.30 14.90 -6.30
C GLU A 18 -8.44 13.74 -5.77
N ASN A 19 -9.08 12.68 -5.30
CA ASN A 19 -8.38 11.49 -4.86
C ASN A 19 -7.67 10.82 -6.04
N ILE A 20 -6.43 10.39 -5.84
CA ILE A 20 -5.65 9.69 -6.87
C ILE A 20 -5.86 8.18 -6.69
N PRO A 21 -6.52 7.49 -7.63
CA PRO A 21 -6.72 6.05 -7.51
C PRO A 21 -5.38 5.32 -7.61
N PHE A 22 -5.25 4.21 -6.90
CA PHE A 22 -4.08 3.35 -7.00
C PHE A 22 -4.45 1.88 -6.99
N VAL A 23 -3.55 1.08 -7.55
CA VAL A 23 -3.53 -0.38 -7.39
C VAL A 23 -2.19 -0.76 -6.78
N VAL A 24 -2.22 -1.46 -5.65
CA VAL A 24 -1.01 -2.05 -5.06
C VAL A 24 -1.05 -3.56 -5.22
N THR A 25 0.09 -4.15 -5.59
CA THR A 25 0.27 -5.59 -5.79
C THR A 25 1.50 -6.07 -5.04
N TRP A 26 1.50 -7.32 -4.57
CA TRP A 26 2.62 -7.88 -3.82
C TRP A 26 2.76 -9.41 -3.96
N ASN A 27 3.95 -9.93 -3.68
CA ASN A 27 4.15 -11.38 -3.52
C ASN A 27 3.74 -11.82 -2.11
N VAL A 28 3.22 -13.05 -2.01
CA VAL A 28 2.92 -13.69 -0.72
C VAL A 28 4.09 -14.57 -0.33
N SER A 29 4.73 -14.21 0.78
CA SER A 29 5.77 -14.99 1.45
C SER A 29 5.21 -15.77 2.64
N ILE A 30 5.93 -16.81 3.07
CA ILE A 30 5.49 -17.74 4.11
C ILE A 30 5.99 -17.30 5.50
N LEU A 31 7.23 -16.82 5.58
CA LEU A 31 7.82 -16.42 6.86
C LEU A 31 7.66 -14.92 7.09
N PRO A 32 7.39 -14.48 8.33
CA PRO A 32 7.30 -13.06 8.65
C PRO A 32 8.58 -12.26 8.32
N ALA A 33 9.75 -12.91 8.40
CA ALA A 33 11.04 -12.30 8.09
C ALA A 33 11.37 -12.29 6.58
N ASP A 34 10.58 -12.97 5.74
CA ASP A 34 10.80 -12.97 4.29
C ASP A 34 10.57 -11.57 3.72
N ILE A 35 11.22 -11.28 2.59
CA ILE A 35 11.01 -10.03 1.87
C ILE A 35 9.68 -10.09 1.10
N THR A 36 8.84 -9.08 1.30
CA THR A 36 7.70 -8.76 0.45
C THR A 36 8.09 -7.60 -0.47
N ARG A 37 7.97 -7.81 -1.78
CA ARG A 37 8.03 -6.77 -2.80
C ARG A 37 6.60 -6.31 -3.08
N CYS A 38 6.35 -5.03 -2.89
CA CYS A 38 5.09 -4.42 -3.31
C CYS A 38 5.34 -3.37 -4.40
N ARG A 39 4.41 -3.33 -5.36
CA ARG A 39 4.34 -2.33 -6.41
C ARG A 39 3.04 -1.57 -6.28
N MET A 40 3.12 -0.25 -6.23
CA MET A 40 1.94 0.63 -6.25
C MET A 40 1.94 1.45 -7.55
N GLN A 41 0.85 1.39 -8.29
CA GLN A 41 0.62 2.13 -9.51
C GLN A 41 -0.50 3.14 -9.26
N PHE A 42 -0.25 4.41 -9.57
CA PHE A 42 -1.24 5.48 -9.47
C PHE A 42 -1.87 5.78 -10.83
N ASP A 43 -3.15 6.14 -10.81
CA ASP A 43 -3.91 6.68 -11.94
C ASP A 43 -3.89 5.82 -13.22
N GLY A 44 -3.72 4.50 -13.06
CA GLY A 44 -3.52 3.60 -14.20
C GLY A 44 -2.28 3.93 -15.04
N ASN A 45 -1.40 4.82 -14.59
CA ASN A 45 -0.22 5.27 -15.31
C ASN A 45 1.01 4.46 -14.92
N GLN A 46 1.58 3.74 -15.88
CA GLN A 46 2.77 2.91 -15.67
C GLN A 46 4.00 3.73 -15.27
N GLU A 47 4.10 5.00 -15.70
CA GLU A 47 5.18 5.91 -15.30
C GLU A 47 5.08 6.32 -13.82
N LEU A 48 3.88 6.23 -13.24
CA LEU A 48 3.60 6.49 -11.82
C LEU A 48 3.55 5.17 -11.02
N SER A 49 4.48 4.27 -11.31
CA SER A 49 4.63 2.99 -10.62
C SER A 49 5.87 2.99 -9.72
N TYR A 50 5.66 2.68 -8.45
CA TYR A 50 6.68 2.63 -7.42
C TYR A 50 6.83 1.21 -6.89
N ASP A 51 8.06 0.73 -6.82
CA ASP A 51 8.42 -0.57 -6.22
C ASP A 51 9.17 -0.34 -4.91
N THR A 52 8.76 -1.04 -3.85
CA THR A 52 9.50 -1.09 -2.58
C THR A 52 9.52 -2.51 -2.02
N THR A 53 10.48 -2.77 -1.13
CA THR A 53 10.65 -4.04 -0.46
C THR A 53 10.71 -3.83 1.04
N MET A 54 10.06 -4.70 1.79
CA MET A 54 10.06 -4.69 3.26
C MET A 54 9.92 -6.10 3.82
N ALA A 55 10.13 -6.27 5.12
CA ALA A 55 9.85 -7.54 5.76
C ALA A 55 8.35 -7.85 5.69
N THR A 56 7.99 -9.13 5.60
CA THR A 56 6.59 -9.55 5.45
C THR A 56 5.74 -9.14 6.64
N TYR A 57 6.27 -9.21 7.86
CA TYR A 57 5.55 -8.71 9.05
C TYR A 57 5.22 -7.22 8.91
N GLU A 58 6.16 -6.41 8.44
CA GLU A 58 6.01 -4.97 8.29
C GLU A 58 4.96 -4.62 7.22
N PHE A 59 4.93 -5.39 6.13
CA PHE A 59 3.90 -5.23 5.11
C PHE A 59 2.52 -5.64 5.64
N VAL A 60 2.44 -6.71 6.44
CA VAL A 60 1.18 -7.10 7.09
C VAL A 60 0.69 -6.02 8.05
N ASP A 61 1.58 -5.39 8.81
CA ASP A 61 1.25 -4.24 9.68
C ASP A 61 0.68 -3.08 8.85
N SER A 62 1.27 -2.80 7.69
CA SER A 62 0.75 -1.78 6.76
C SER A 62 -0.66 -2.11 6.25
N LEU A 63 -0.97 -3.40 6.01
CA LEU A 63 -2.32 -3.83 5.62
C LEU A 63 -3.32 -3.76 6.78
N ILE A 64 -2.86 -3.94 8.03
CA ILE A 64 -3.70 -3.74 9.22
C ILE A 64 -4.05 -2.26 9.35
N ASP A 65 -3.09 -1.35 9.14
CA ASP A 65 -3.33 0.09 9.15
C ASP A 65 -4.38 0.50 8.11
N VAL A 66 -4.33 -0.06 6.90
CA VAL A 66 -5.35 0.17 5.86
C VAL A 66 -6.75 -0.22 6.37
N LEU A 67 -6.89 -1.38 7.03
CA LEU A 67 -8.18 -1.82 7.58
C LEU A 67 -8.67 -0.88 8.69
N LEU A 68 -7.77 -0.38 9.54
CA LEU A 68 -8.10 0.59 10.58
C LEU A 68 -8.53 1.94 10.01
N ILE A 69 -7.87 2.41 8.95
CA ILE A 69 -8.26 3.63 8.23
C ILE A 69 -9.64 3.44 7.61
N TYR A 70 -9.84 2.35 6.87
CA TYR A 70 -11.13 2.05 6.23
C TYR A 70 -12.27 1.99 7.23
N HIS A 71 -12.06 1.38 8.41
CA HIS A 71 -13.09 1.33 9.45
C HIS A 71 -13.48 2.74 9.96
N ARG A 72 -12.56 3.70 9.94
CA ARG A 72 -12.79 5.07 10.46
C ARG A 72 -13.31 6.04 9.41
N THR A 73 -12.88 5.88 8.15
CA THR A 73 -13.11 6.89 7.09
C THR A 73 -13.87 6.34 5.88
N HIS A 74 -14.06 5.02 5.81
CA HIS A 74 -14.52 4.32 4.60
C HIS A 74 -13.65 4.53 3.37
N ASN A 75 -12.42 5.04 3.54
CA ASN A 75 -11.43 5.15 2.47
C ASN A 75 -10.40 4.01 2.57
N VAL A 76 -10.04 3.42 1.43
CA VAL A 76 -8.95 2.45 1.34
C VAL A 76 -7.69 3.19 0.95
N ASP A 77 -6.85 3.46 1.94
CA ASP A 77 -5.62 4.24 1.75
C ASP A 77 -4.52 3.76 2.71
N PHE A 78 -3.27 4.03 2.37
CA PHE A 78 -2.11 3.72 3.18
C PHE A 78 -1.72 4.88 4.10
N SER A 79 -1.05 4.55 5.20
CA SER A 79 -0.55 5.55 6.15
C SER A 79 0.54 6.42 5.54
N LYS A 80 0.76 7.62 6.10
CA LYS A 80 1.87 8.50 5.70
C LYS A 80 3.23 7.80 5.83
N ASN A 81 3.39 6.91 6.80
CA ASN A 81 4.61 6.11 6.99
C ASN A 81 4.87 5.20 5.78
N PHE A 82 3.86 4.43 5.35
CA PHE A 82 3.98 3.59 4.16
C PHE A 82 4.36 4.40 2.92
N TYR A 83 3.74 5.57 2.71
CA TYR A 83 4.09 6.46 1.60
C TYR A 83 5.52 7.01 1.69
N GLY A 84 6.01 7.35 2.89
CA GLY A 84 7.41 7.73 3.12
C GLY A 84 8.37 6.61 2.67
N LYS A 85 8.06 5.36 3.03
CA LYS A 85 8.84 4.19 2.62
C LYS A 85 8.75 3.88 1.12
N LEU A 86 7.58 4.03 0.52
CA LEU A 86 7.36 3.82 -0.91
C LEU A 86 8.15 4.83 -1.75
N LEU A 87 8.12 6.09 -1.35
CA LEU A 87 8.72 7.22 -2.07
C LEU A 87 10.18 7.47 -1.66
N ARG A 88 10.71 6.72 -0.69
CA ARG A 88 12.10 6.82 -0.17
C ARG A 88 12.41 8.19 0.44
N TYR A 89 11.44 8.78 1.14
CA TYR A 89 11.59 10.03 1.88
C TYR A 89 11.92 9.79 3.37
N GLU A 90 12.88 8.92 3.68
CA GLU A 90 13.29 8.67 5.09
C GLU A 90 13.58 9.96 5.87
#